data_AF-A0A3C1NJG4-F1
#
_entry.id   AF-A0A3C1NJG4-F1
#
_cell.length_a   1.000
_cell.length_b   1.000
_cell.length_c   1.000
_cell.angle_alpha   90.00
_cell.angle_beta   90.00
_cell.angle_gamma   90.00
#
_symmetry.space_group_name_H-M   'P 1'
#
loop_
_entity.id
_entity.type
_entity.pdbx_description
1 polymer ?
#
loop_
_entity_poly.entity_id
_entity_poly.type
_entity_poly.pdbx_seq_one_letter_code
_entity_poly.pdbx_strand_id
1 'polypeptide(L)'
;ANALWPQTTIATAAVQNLLGGEALMRMSRKPEIVADAAAIILLKDARTYTGQTLIDEDVLRQEGIHNFDAYAVEPGGQLYPDLFID
;
A
#
# COMPACT_ATOMS: atom_id res chain seq x y z
N ALA A 1 -15.35 -4.61 -11.69
CA ALA A 1 -14.80 -4.52 -10.32
C ALA A 1 -13.28 -4.48 -10.42
N ASN A 2 -12.61 -3.87 -9.43
CA ASN A 2 -11.15 -3.81 -9.36
C ASN A 2 -10.67 -4.46 -8.05
N ALA A 3 -9.43 -4.89 -8.02
CA ALA A 3 -8.70 -5.26 -6.81
C ALA A 3 -7.58 -4.25 -6.55
N LEU A 4 -7.29 -3.99 -5.28
CA LEU A 4 -6.17 -3.17 -4.81
C LEU A 4 -5.35 -3.98 -3.81
N TRP A 5 -4.04 -3.98 -3.96
CA TRP A 5 -3.09 -4.69 -3.11
C TRP A 5 -1.91 -3.78 -2.73
N PRO A 6 -1.35 -3.90 -1.52
CA PRO A 6 -0.19 -3.11 -1.15
C PRO A 6 1.12 -3.71 -1.69
N GLN A 7 2.07 -2.86 -2.08
CA GLN A 7 3.41 -3.30 -2.47
C GLN A 7 4.19 -3.90 -1.28
N THR A 8 3.92 -3.41 -0.07
CA THR A 8 4.65 -3.75 1.16
C THR A 8 3.69 -4.10 2.28
N THR A 9 4.15 -4.81 3.30
CA THR A 9 3.33 -5.07 4.49
C THR A 9 2.80 -3.77 5.10
N ILE A 10 1.58 -3.82 5.65
CA ILE A 10 0.90 -2.65 6.23
C ILE A 10 0.82 -2.78 7.74
N ALA A 11 1.27 -1.76 8.45
CA ALA A 11 1.38 -1.67 9.89
C ALA A 11 0.00 -1.65 10.57
N THR A 12 -0.59 -2.83 10.73
CA THR A 12 -1.88 -3.05 11.39
C THR A 12 -1.72 -3.93 12.62
N ALA A 13 -2.74 -3.96 13.48
CA ALA A 13 -2.75 -4.85 14.64
C ALA A 13 -2.60 -6.33 14.25
N ALA A 14 -3.04 -6.74 13.05
CA ALA A 14 -2.84 -8.10 12.57
C ALA A 14 -1.36 -8.39 12.28
N VAL A 15 -0.65 -7.47 11.63
CA VAL A 15 0.80 -7.61 11.39
C VAL A 15 1.57 -7.67 12.71
N GLN A 16 1.22 -6.80 13.67
CA GLN A 16 1.82 -6.80 14.99
C GLN A 16 1.56 -8.11 15.76
N ASN A 17 0.34 -8.62 15.74
CA ASN A 17 -0.05 -9.74 16.60
C ASN A 17 0.19 -11.12 15.99
N LEU A 18 0.18 -11.24 14.65
CA LEU A 18 0.10 -12.55 13.97
C LEU A 18 1.24 -12.84 12.99
N LEU A 19 1.88 -11.83 12.39
CA LEU A 19 2.82 -12.04 11.28
C LEU A 19 4.29 -11.87 11.66
N GLY A 20 4.63 -10.85 12.45
CA GLY A 20 6.06 -10.58 12.70
C GLY A 20 6.39 -9.58 13.80
N GLY A 21 5.41 -9.17 14.61
CA GLY A 21 5.67 -8.30 15.77
C GLY A 21 6.19 -6.92 15.39
N GLU A 22 6.89 -6.30 16.33
CA GLU A 22 7.43 -4.95 16.19
C GLU A 22 8.45 -4.83 15.03
N ALA A 23 9.23 -5.88 14.77
CA ALA A 23 10.21 -5.87 13.69
C ALA A 23 9.53 -5.69 12.32
N LEU A 24 8.50 -6.50 12.03
CA LEU A 24 7.76 -6.37 10.77
C LEU A 24 6.96 -5.07 10.70
N MET A 25 6.46 -4.57 11.83
CA MET A 25 5.80 -3.25 11.89
C MET A 25 6.73 -2.10 11.48
N ARG A 26 8.00 -2.12 11.91
CA ARG A 26 9.00 -1.10 11.53
C ARG A 26 9.37 -1.17 10.05
N MET A 27 9.31 -2.37 9.46
CA MET A 27 9.53 -2.62 8.03
C MET A 27 8.24 -2.46 7.18
N SER A 28 7.14 -2.01 7.78
CA SER A 28 5.86 -1.82 7.09
C SER A 28 5.60 -0.36 6.74
N ARG A 29 4.62 -0.15 5.87
CA ARG A 29 4.02 1.16 5.66
C ARG A 29 2.75 1.36 6.49
N LYS A 30 2.40 2.61 6.70
CA LYS A 30 1.20 3.02 7.39
C LYS A 30 -0.03 2.78 6.48
N PRO A 31 -1.21 2.46 7.05
CA PRO A 31 -2.42 2.15 6.27
C PRO A 31 -2.87 3.24 5.29
N GLU A 32 -2.47 4.49 5.51
CA GLU A 32 -2.83 5.64 4.70
C GLU A 32 -2.44 5.49 3.23
N ILE A 33 -1.38 4.74 2.90
CA ILE A 33 -0.97 4.53 1.50
C ILE A 33 -2.05 3.79 0.69
N VAL A 34 -2.66 2.77 1.30
CA VAL A 34 -3.75 2.01 0.68
C VAL A 34 -5.04 2.84 0.66
N ALA A 35 -5.27 3.65 1.70
CA ALA A 35 -6.42 4.53 1.77
C ALA A 35 -6.39 5.60 0.67
N ASP A 36 -5.25 6.24 0.45
CA ASP A 36 -5.08 7.27 -0.58
C ASP A 36 -5.20 6.65 -1.99
N ALA A 37 -4.59 5.48 -2.22
CA ALA A 37 -4.76 4.75 -3.47
C ALA A 37 -6.23 4.37 -3.73
N ALA A 38 -6.94 3.88 -2.72
CA ALA A 38 -8.36 3.57 -2.83
C ALA A 38 -9.20 4.83 -3.14
N ALA A 39 -8.91 5.97 -2.49
CA ALA A 39 -9.60 7.23 -2.76
C ALA A 39 -9.45 7.67 -4.22
N ILE A 40 -8.25 7.56 -4.79
CA ILE A 40 -7.98 7.85 -6.20
C ILE A 40 -8.80 6.93 -7.12
N ILE A 41 -8.79 5.62 -6.86
CA ILE A 41 -9.53 4.64 -7.66
C ILE A 41 -11.03 4.93 -7.65
N LEU A 42 -11.58 5.27 -6.49
CA LEU A 42 -13.01 5.56 -6.31
C LEU A 42 -13.47 6.84 -7.03
N LEU A 43 -12.54 7.75 -7.35
CA LEU A 43 -12.81 8.96 -8.13
C LEU A 43 -12.75 8.74 -9.66
N LYS A 44 -12.24 7.59 -10.12
CA LYS A 44 -12.21 7.26 -11.56
C LYS A 44 -13.62 6.87 -12.05
N ASP A 45 -13.87 7.06 -13.35
CA ASP A 45 -15.12 6.61 -13.96
C ASP A 45 -15.18 5.07 -13.97
N ALA A 46 -16.09 4.51 -13.18
CA ALA A 46 -16.27 3.06 -13.02
C ALA A 46 -16.64 2.32 -14.31
N ARG A 47 -17.12 3.02 -15.36
CA ARG A 47 -17.46 2.39 -16.65
C ARG A 47 -16.21 2.08 -17.48
N THR A 48 -15.15 2.85 -17.29
CA THR A 48 -13.92 2.76 -18.07
C THR A 48 -12.75 2.23 -17.24
N TYR A 49 -12.73 2.51 -15.94
CA TYR A 49 -11.71 2.07 -14.99
C TYR A 49 -12.17 0.85 -14.20
N THR A 50 -12.23 -0.31 -14.86
CA THR A 50 -12.75 -1.57 -14.31
C THR A 50 -11.94 -2.79 -14.78
N GLY A 51 -11.94 -3.88 -14.01
CA GLY A 51 -11.23 -5.13 -14.34
C GLY A 51 -9.73 -5.11 -14.06
N GLN A 52 -9.27 -4.21 -13.19
CA GLN A 52 -7.85 -4.03 -12.88
C GLN A 52 -7.43 -4.75 -11.60
N THR A 53 -6.16 -5.16 -11.55
CA THR A 53 -5.44 -5.58 -10.33
C THR A 53 -4.36 -4.54 -10.05
N LEU A 54 -4.59 -3.70 -9.05
CA LEU A 54 -3.84 -2.48 -8.82
C LEU A 54 -2.91 -2.62 -7.61
N ILE A 55 -1.74 -1.99 -7.69
CA ILE A 55 -0.79 -1.84 -6.58
C ILE A 55 -0.86 -0.39 -6.06
N ASP A 56 -0.91 -0.21 -4.75
CA ASP A 56 -1.03 1.10 -4.09
C ASP A 56 0.03 2.13 -4.56
N GLU A 57 1.30 1.76 -4.59
CA GLU A 57 2.36 2.63 -5.08
C GLU A 57 2.15 3.02 -6.54
N ASP A 58 1.75 2.09 -7.40
CA ASP A 58 1.59 2.36 -8.84
C ASP A 58 0.42 3.31 -9.10
N VAL A 59 -0.67 3.16 -8.34
CA VAL A 59 -1.80 4.10 -8.36
C VAL A 59 -1.32 5.51 -7.97
N LEU A 60 -0.53 5.62 -6.90
CA LEU A 60 0.00 6.91 -6.43
C LEU A 60 1.03 7.50 -7.42
N ARG A 61 1.88 6.68 -8.04
CA ARG A 61 2.83 7.11 -9.08
C ARG A 61 2.11 7.69 -10.29
N GLN A 62 0.97 7.11 -10.69
CA GLN A 62 0.17 7.63 -11.80
C GLN A 62 -0.41 9.03 -11.50
N GLU A 63 -0.61 9.37 -10.23
CA GLU A 63 -1.00 10.71 -9.79
C GLU A 63 0.21 11.63 -9.49
N GLY A 64 1.43 11.21 -9.83
CA GLY A 64 2.66 11.99 -9.68
C GLY A 64 3.31 11.94 -8.29
N ILE A 65 2.85 11.04 -7.41
CA ILE A 65 3.43 10.84 -6.08
C ILE A 65 4.52 9.77 -6.19
N HIS A 66 5.78 10.18 -6.06
CA HIS A 66 6.94 9.29 -6.16
C HIS A 66 7.73 9.13 -4.86
N ASN A 67 7.55 10.05 -3.91
CA ASN A 67 8.15 9.93 -2.58
C ASN A 67 7.15 9.29 -1.62
N PHE A 68 7.47 8.07 -1.16
CA PHE A 68 6.64 7.30 -0.24
C PHE A 68 7.14 7.31 1.21
N ASP A 69 8.18 8.09 1.54
CA ASP A 69 8.76 8.13 2.89
C ASP A 69 7.73 8.52 3.96
N ALA A 70 6.76 9.37 3.60
CA ALA A 70 5.68 9.77 4.51
C ALA A 70 4.80 8.58 4.96
N TYR A 71 4.72 7.55 4.12
CA TYR A 71 3.98 6.32 4.40
C TYR A 71 4.82 5.26 5.11
N ALA A 72 6.15 5.38 5.18
CA ALA A 72 6.95 4.44 5.96
C ALA A 72 6.70 4.63 7.47
N VAL A 73 6.61 3.53 8.22
CA VAL A 73 6.63 3.62 9.70
C VAL A 73 7.98 4.15 10.18
N GLU A 74 9.07 3.70 9.55
CA GLU A 74 10.42 4.20 9.78
C GLU A 74 11.03 4.70 8.45
N PRO A 75 11.01 6.03 8.20
CA PRO A 75 11.55 6.61 6.97
C PRO A 75 13.02 6.24 6.75
N GLY A 76 13.37 5.84 5.53
CA GLY A 76 14.71 5.35 5.17
C GLY A 76 15.04 3.92 5.64
N GLY A 77 14.13 3.26 6.35
CA GLY A 77 14.24 1.85 6.73
C GLY A 77 14.00 0.89 5.56
N GLN A 78 14.44 -0.36 5.72
CA GLN A 78 14.13 -1.41 4.76
C GLN A 78 12.67 -1.83 4.88
N LEU A 79 11.92 -1.77 3.78
CA LEU A 79 10.54 -2.23 3.72
C LEU A 79 10.46 -3.73 3.40
N TYR A 80 9.43 -4.39 3.90
CA TYR A 80 9.15 -5.80 3.62
C TYR A 80 8.06 -5.90 2.53
N PRO A 81 8.33 -6.58 1.39
CA PRO A 81 7.33 -6.81 0.35
C PRO A 81 6.10 -7.54 0.93
N ASP A 82 4.91 -7.18 0.47
CA ASP A 82 3.72 -7.91 0.91
C ASP A 82 3.66 -9.32 0.29
N LEU A 83 2.77 -10.15 0.83
CA LEU A 83 2.49 -11.45 0.27
C LEU A 83 2.05 -11.34 -1.21
N PHE A 84 2.54 -12.26 -2.04
CA PHE A 84 2.24 -12.36 -3.47
C PHE A 84 2.81 -11.24 -4.35
N ILE A 85 3.79 -10.50 -3.82
CA ILE A 85 4.60 -9.53 -4.55
C ILE A 85 6.02 -10.09 -4.70
N ASP A 86 6.57 -10.03 -5.92
CA ASP A 86 7.93 -10.48 -6.28
C ASP A 86 8.98 -9.35 -6.13
#